data_AF-A0A926IS19-F1
#
_entry.id   AF-A0A926IS19-F1
#
_cell.length_a   1.000
_cell.length_b   1.000
_cell.length_c   1.000
_cell.angle_alpha   90.00
_cell.angle_beta   90.00
_cell.angle_gamma   90.00
#
_symmetry.space_group_name_H-M   'P 1'
#
loop_
_entity.id
_entity.type
_entity.pdbx_description
1 polymer ?
#
loop_
_entity_poly.entity_id
_entity_poly.type
_entity_poly.pdbx_seq_one_letter_code
_entity_poly.pdbx_strand_id
1 'polypeptide(L)' 'GAIGAAFLLGVAAAAGAMAQGRATSAASEGMSRNPGAAGAIRTMTIIGLALIESLVLYALLIAYLIRNL' A
#
# COMPACT_ATOMS: atom_id res chain seq x y z
N GLY A 1 18.42 -15.72 2.45
CA GLY A 1 19.52 -15.19 1.60
C GLY A 1 19.21 -13.77 1.13
N ALA A 2 20.19 -12.87 1.07
CA ALA A 2 19.99 -11.42 0.85
C ALA A 2 19.19 -11.08 -0.40
N ILE A 3 19.51 -11.75 -1.52
CA ILE A 3 18.87 -11.51 -2.82
C ILE A 3 17.38 -11.87 -2.78
N GLY A 4 17.03 -13.01 -2.16
CA GLY A 4 15.63 -13.43 -2.01
C GLY A 4 14.81 -12.47 -1.16
N ALA A 5 15.38 -11.98 -0.05
CA ALA A 5 14.72 -10.98 0.80
C ALA A 5 14.50 -9.65 0.07
N ALA A 6 15.50 -9.17 -0.67
CA ALA A 6 15.39 -7.94 -1.47
C ALA A 6 14.36 -8.08 -2.60
N PHE A 7 14.33 -9.23 -3.27
CA PHE A 7 13.36 -9.50 -4.35
C PHE A 7 11.93 -9.57 -3.81
N LEU A 8 11.70 -10.31 -2.72
CA LEU A 8 10.38 -10.40 -2.06
C LEU A 8 9.85 -9.00 -1.70
N LEU A 9 10.65 -8.22 -0.99
CA LEU A 9 10.25 -6.89 -0.56
C LEU A 9 10.07 -5.93 -1.75
N GLY A 10 10.94 -6.01 -2.76
CA GLY A 10 10.84 -5.20 -3.97
C GLY A 10 9.55 -5.45 -4.75
N VAL A 11 9.16 -6.72 -4.92
CA VAL A 11 7.89 -7.08 -5.58
C VAL A 11 6.69 -6.61 -4.77
N ALA A 12 6.70 -6.81 -3.44
CA ALA A 12 5.62 -6.36 -2.57
C ALA A 12 5.48 -4.83 -2.58
N ALA A 13 6.59 -4.09 -2.52
CA ALA A 13 6.60 -2.64 -2.58
C ALA A 13 6.09 -2.11 -3.93
N ALA A 14 6.49 -2.74 -5.06
CA ALA A 14 6.00 -2.36 -6.38
C ALA A 14 4.47 -2.58 -6.51
N ALA A 15 3.97 -3.73 -6.05
CA ALA A 15 2.54 -4.01 -6.05
C ALA A 15 1.75 -3.05 -5.14
N GLY A 16 2.28 -2.79 -3.94
CA GLY A 16 1.73 -1.83 -2.98
C GLY A 16 1.64 -0.43 -3.59
N ALA A 17 2.73 0.08 -4.16
CA ALA A 17 2.78 1.41 -4.78
C ALA A 17 1.77 1.55 -5.94
N MET A 18 1.63 0.52 -6.79
CA MET A 18 0.63 0.52 -7.86
C MET A 18 -0.80 0.57 -7.32
N ALA A 19 -1.12 -0.23 -6.31
CA ALA A 19 -2.45 -0.27 -5.71
C ALA A 19 -2.79 1.05 -4.98
N GLN A 20 -1.83 1.57 -4.19
CA GLN A 20 -1.98 2.84 -3.47
C GLN A 20 -2.13 4.02 -4.44
N GLY A 21 -1.34 4.07 -5.51
CA GLY A 21 -1.45 5.11 -6.55
C GLY A 21 -2.82 5.12 -7.24
N ARG A 22 -3.39 3.94 -7.51
CA ARG A 22 -4.75 3.84 -8.05
C ARG A 22 -5.80 4.30 -7.04
N ALA A 23 -5.68 3.88 -5.78
CA ALA A 23 -6.61 4.27 -4.72
C ALA A 23 -6.61 5.79 -4.47
N THR A 24 -5.43 6.41 -4.41
CA THR A 24 -5.30 7.87 -4.19
C THR A 24 -5.76 8.68 -5.39
N SER A 25 -5.50 8.22 -6.61
CA SER A 25 -6.00 8.85 -7.84
C SER A 25 -7.54 8.84 -7.88
N ALA A 26 -8.15 7.67 -7.68
CA ALA A 26 -9.61 7.52 -7.65
C ALA A 26 -10.26 8.34 -6.52
N ALA A 27 -9.61 8.39 -5.35
CA ALA A 27 -10.06 9.23 -4.24
C ALA A 27 -10.03 10.72 -4.60
N SER A 28 -8.95 11.18 -5.24
CA SER A 28 -8.79 12.58 -5.66
C SER A 28 -9.85 12.98 -6.68
N GLU A 29 -10.11 12.12 -7.67
CA GLU A 29 -11.17 12.32 -8.67
C GLU A 29 -12.56 12.34 -7.98
N GLY A 30 -12.83 11.40 -7.07
CA GLY A 30 -14.07 11.35 -6.30
C GLY A 30 -14.31 12.60 -5.46
N MET A 31 -13.28 13.09 -4.75
CA MET A 31 -13.35 14.33 -3.96
C MET A 31 -13.59 15.55 -4.85
N SER A 32 -12.98 15.60 -6.03
CA SER A 32 -13.18 16.70 -6.98
C SER A 32 -14.61 16.74 -7.55
N ARG A 33 -15.19 15.57 -7.84
CA ARG A 33 -16.58 15.46 -8.35
C ARG A 33 -17.64 15.71 -7.29
N ASN A 34 -17.37 15.36 -6.03
CA ASN A 34 -18.29 15.59 -4.93
C ASN A 34 -17.56 16.06 -3.67
N PRO A 35 -17.28 17.37 -3.55
CA PRO A 35 -16.57 17.95 -2.40
C PRO A 35 -17.29 17.70 -1.07
N GLY A 36 -18.62 17.59 -1.06
CA GLY A 36 -19.41 17.32 0.15
C GLY A 36 -19.14 15.93 0.75
N ALA A 37 -18.66 14.97 -0.05
CA ALA A 37 -18.29 13.64 0.41
C ALA A 37 -16.79 13.49 0.74
N ALA A 38 -16.00 14.56 0.65
CA ALA A 38 -14.54 14.47 0.73
C ALA A 38 -14.03 13.86 2.04
N GLY A 39 -14.67 14.17 3.17
CA GLY A 39 -14.35 13.57 4.47
C GLY A 39 -14.53 12.05 4.47
N ALA A 40 -15.68 11.56 3.99
CA ALA A 40 -15.97 10.13 3.93
C ALA A 40 -15.04 9.38 2.95
N ILE A 41 -14.78 9.98 1.78
CA ILE A 41 -13.84 9.43 0.79
C ILE A 41 -12.45 9.31 1.42
N ARG A 42 -11.93 10.37 2.04
CA ARG A 42 -10.61 10.35 2.68
C ARG A 42 -10.49 9.28 3.76
N THR A 43 -11.49 9.14 4.62
CA THR A 43 -11.51 8.09 5.66
C THR A 43 -11.44 6.70 5.05
N MET A 44 -12.29 6.41 4.07
CA MET A 44 -12.29 5.13 3.36
C MET A 44 -10.96 4.86 2.64
N THR A 45 -10.38 5.89 2.00
CA THR A 45 -9.07 5.78 1.34
C THR A 45 -7.97 5.47 2.34
N ILE A 46 -7.91 6.13 3.50
CA ILE A 46 -6.90 5.83 4.53
C ILE A 46 -7.01 4.38 5.01
N ILE A 47 -8.23 3.90 5.27
CA ILE A 47 -8.46 2.50 5.67
C ILE A 47 -7.97 1.56 4.56
N GLY A 48 -8.34 1.81 3.30
CA GLY A 48 -7.89 1.01 2.17
C GLY A 48 -6.37 1.00 1.99
N LEU A 49 -5.72 2.16 2.12
CA LEU A 49 -4.26 2.29 2.04
C LEU A 49 -3.57 1.56 3.19
N ALA A 50 -4.10 1.62 4.41
CA ALA A 50 -3.55 0.90 5.56
C ALA A 50 -3.64 -0.63 5.37
N LEU A 51 -4.72 -1.13 4.78
CA LEU A 51 -4.86 -2.56 4.45
C LEU A 51 -3.86 -2.98 3.37
N ILE A 52 -3.67 -2.17 2.32
CA ILE A 52 -2.64 -2.44 1.30
C ILE A 52 -1.24 -2.43 1.92
N GLU A 53 -0.94 -1.43 2.75
CA GLU A 53 0.37 -1.30 3.40
C GLU A 53 0.65 -2.47 4.34
N SER A 54 -0.36 -3.03 5.01
CA SER A 54 -0.19 -4.19 5.89
C SER A 54 0.41 -5.41 5.15
N LEU A 55 0.07 -5.60 3.87
CA LEU A 55 0.64 -6.66 3.03
C LEU A 55 2.13 -6.42 2.77
N VAL A 56 2.52 -5.17 2.53
CA VAL A 56 3.92 -4.77 2.34
C VAL A 56 4.70 -4.96 3.64
N LEU A 57 4.10 -4.61 4.79
CA LEU A 57 4.70 -4.83 6.11
C LEU A 57 4.88 -6.31 6.44
N TYR A 58 3.94 -7.18 6.06
CA TYR A 58 4.13 -8.63 6.20
C TYR A 58 5.28 -9.15 5.31
N ALA A 59 5.39 -8.65 4.08
CA ALA A 59 6.53 -8.99 3.21
C ALA A 59 7.86 -8.48 3.80
N LEU A 60 7.88 -7.28 4.40
CA LEU A 60 9.03 -6.73 5.11
C LEU A 60 9.43 -7.61 6.30
N LEU A 61 8.46 -8.04 7.12
CA LEU A 61 8.69 -8.94 8.24
C LEU A 61 9.33 -10.25 7.77
N ILE A 62 8.78 -10.88 6.73
CA ILE A 62 9.31 -12.11 6.16
C ILE A 62 10.72 -11.89 5.59
N ALA A 63 10.95 -10.79 4.87
CA ALA A 63 12.26 -10.44 4.33
C ALA A 63 13.31 -10.26 5.45
N TYR A 64 12.92 -9.64 6.56
CA TYR A 64 13.75 -9.51 7.76
C TYR A 64 14.07 -10.89 8.36
N LEU A 65 13.09 -11.78 8.52
CA LEU A 65 13.33 -13.14 9.01
C LEU A 65 14.29 -13.92 8.09
N ILE A 66 14.10 -13.86 6.77
CA ILE A 66 14.97 -14.52 5.77
C ILE A 66 16.42 -13.99 5.78
N ARG A 67 16.64 -12.77 6.28
CA ARG A 67 17.96 -12.14 6.36
C ARG A 67 18.68 -12.43 7.67
N ASN A 68 17.95 -12.60 8.76
CA ASN A 68 18.53 -12.73 10.12
C ASN A 68 18.58 -14.18 10.63
N LEU A 69 17.86 -15.09 9.98
CA LEU A 69 18.00 -16.55 10.17
C LEU A 69 19.09 -17.09 9.23
#